data_AF-A0A940DSG3-F1
#
_entry.id   AF-A0A940DSG3-F1
#
_cell.length_a   1.000
_cell.length_b   1.000
_cell.length_c   1.000
_cell.angle_alpha   90.00
_cell.angle_beta   90.00
_cell.angle_gamma   90.00
#
_symmetry.space_group_name_H-M   'P 1'
#
loop_
_entity.id
_entity.type
_entity.pdbx_description
1 polymer ?
#
loop_
_entity_poly.entity_id
_entity_poly.type
_entity_poly.pdbx_seq_one_letter_code
_entity_poly.pdbx_strand_id
1 'polypeptide(L)'
;MEYWNYILDNLWEVFSFVTGVIYVILEVKQKNAMWILGMLTSAATVYVFFSQGLYASSVLNVYYFAIAFWGLYQWRKDAAKVAFQKNQEDTEQDKAGPATVHLTRLPVKTVWWSLAVLVIGTALLVLVMDMLEDSMSVMDASVAVLSAVATWWLGRSYLQQWLLWVAADLLTLVMCMVQGLYPMAVLYAVYTAMAVYGYFYWRRNGRYVNSGIK
;
A
#
# COMPACT_ATOMS: atom_id res chain seq x y z
N MET A 1 -32.34 -2.78 -15.03
CA MET A 1 -32.59 -1.89 -13.88
C MET A 1 -31.88 -2.38 -12.61
N GLU A 2 -31.81 -3.69 -12.38
CA GLU A 2 -31.15 -4.30 -11.21
C GLU A 2 -29.65 -3.93 -11.03
N TYR A 3 -28.84 -3.96 -12.11
CA TYR A 3 -27.43 -3.55 -12.05
C TYR A 3 -27.21 -2.07 -11.72
N TRP A 4 -28.08 -1.18 -12.22
CA TRP A 4 -27.96 0.26 -11.94
C TRP A 4 -28.27 0.57 -10.48
N ASN A 5 -29.25 -0.11 -9.89
CA ASN A 5 -29.56 0.02 -8.48
C ASN A 5 -28.40 -0.50 -7.62
N TYR A 6 -27.83 -1.66 -7.96
CA TYR A 6 -26.63 -2.18 -7.28
C TYR A 6 -25.46 -1.19 -7.28
N ILE A 7 -25.18 -0.53 -8.41
CA ILE A 7 -24.09 0.46 -8.52
C ILE A 7 -24.38 1.70 -7.66
N LEU A 8 -25.63 2.18 -7.64
CA LEU A 8 -26.00 3.34 -6.83
C LEU A 8 -25.97 3.01 -5.33
N ASP A 9 -26.39 1.80 -4.96
CA ASP A 9 -26.40 1.32 -3.58
C ASP A 9 -24.97 1.07 -3.06
N ASN A 10 -24.04 0.70 -3.94
CA ASN A 10 -22.64 0.39 -3.61
C ASN A 10 -21.64 1.36 -4.27
N LEU A 11 -22.04 2.62 -4.44
CA LEU A 11 -21.26 3.62 -5.18
C LEU A 11 -19.84 3.77 -4.64
N TRP A 12 -19.68 3.74 -3.32
CA TRP A 12 -18.39 3.86 -2.65
C TRP A 12 -17.47 2.67 -2.92
N GLU A 13 -18.00 1.45 -2.96
CA GLU A 13 -17.23 0.25 -3.30
C GLU A 13 -16.77 0.26 -4.75
N VAL A 14 -17.66 0.63 -5.68
CA VAL A 14 -17.33 0.72 -7.11
C VAL A 14 -16.28 1.81 -7.35
N PHE A 15 -16.43 2.96 -6.68
CA PHE A 15 -15.44 4.04 -6.75
C PHE A 15 -14.08 3.59 -6.22
N SER A 16 -14.04 2.98 -5.03
CA SER A 16 -12.81 2.43 -4.45
C SER A 16 -12.17 1.36 -5.34
N PHE A 17 -12.98 0.49 -5.95
CA PHE A 17 -12.49 -0.53 -6.88
C PHE A 17 -11.79 0.10 -8.09
N VAL A 18 -12.44 1.03 -8.79
CA VAL A 18 -11.88 1.64 -10.01
C VAL A 18 -10.64 2.45 -9.69
N THR A 19 -10.71 3.31 -8.66
CA THR A 19 -9.58 4.16 -8.26
C THR A 19 -8.42 3.31 -7.72
N GLY A 20 -8.71 2.23 -7.00
CA GLY A 20 -7.75 1.27 -6.48
C GLY A 20 -6.99 0.52 -7.57
N VAL A 21 -7.68 0.00 -8.58
CA VAL A 21 -7.03 -0.67 -9.72
C VAL A 21 -6.06 0.29 -10.43
N ILE A 22 -6.45 1.54 -10.64
CA ILE A 22 -5.58 2.55 -11.25
C ILE A 22 -4.40 2.86 -10.32
N TYR A 23 -4.66 2.99 -9.01
CA TYR A 23 -3.65 3.21 -7.98
C TYR A 23 -2.52 2.17 -8.04
N VAL A 24 -2.84 0.87 -8.00
CA VAL A 24 -1.81 -0.18 -7.94
C VAL A 24 -1.01 -0.27 -9.24
N ILE A 25 -1.63 0.02 -10.40
CA ILE A 25 -0.91 0.12 -11.68
C ILE A 25 0.12 1.25 -11.63
N LEU A 26 -0.25 2.40 -11.06
CA LEU A 26 0.65 3.53 -10.90
C LEU A 26 1.73 3.27 -9.85
N GLU A 27 1.42 2.54 -8.79
CA GLU A 27 2.36 2.09 -7.75
C GLU A 27 3.45 1.21 -8.36
N VAL A 28 3.08 0.17 -9.12
CA VAL A 28 4.05 -0.70 -9.80
C VAL A 28 4.95 0.11 -10.75
N LYS A 29 4.38 1.08 -11.46
CA LYS A 29 5.13 2.00 -12.34
C LYS A 29 5.87 3.12 -11.60
N GLN A 30 5.78 3.15 -10.27
CA GLN A 30 6.34 4.16 -9.37
C GLN A 30 6.04 5.60 -9.79
N LYS A 31 4.80 5.86 -10.24
CA LYS A 31 4.35 7.19 -10.65
C LYS A 31 3.78 7.95 -9.44
N ASN A 32 4.24 9.18 -9.24
CA ASN A 32 3.79 10.05 -8.14
C ASN A 32 2.25 10.26 -8.07
N ALA A 33 1.56 10.14 -9.21
CA ALA A 33 0.09 10.21 -9.26
C ALA A 33 -0.59 9.11 -8.42
N MET A 34 0.09 8.00 -8.14
CA MET A 34 -0.44 6.94 -7.26
C MET A 34 -0.83 7.50 -5.89
N TRP A 35 -0.04 8.42 -5.30
CA TRP A 35 -0.36 8.95 -3.97
C TRP A 35 -1.67 9.74 -3.95
N ILE A 36 -1.97 10.46 -5.03
CA ILE A 36 -3.22 11.22 -5.16
C ILE A 36 -4.40 10.26 -5.33
N LEU A 37 -4.26 9.26 -6.20
CA LEU A 37 -5.28 8.22 -6.37
C LEU A 37 -5.49 7.41 -5.09
N GLY A 38 -4.42 7.14 -4.34
CA GLY A 38 -4.44 6.47 -3.05
C GLY A 38 -5.24 7.26 -2.02
N MET A 39 -5.09 8.60 -1.95
CA MET A 39 -5.93 9.44 -1.09
C MET A 39 -7.41 9.32 -1.44
N LEU A 40 -7.76 9.38 -2.73
CA LEU A 40 -9.16 9.26 -3.18
C LEU A 40 -9.74 7.88 -2.85
N THR A 41 -8.98 6.82 -3.17
CA THR A 41 -9.37 5.42 -2.88
C THR A 41 -9.57 5.22 -1.38
N SER A 42 -8.64 5.73 -0.56
CA SER A 42 -8.68 5.56 0.89
C SER A 42 -9.86 6.32 1.51
N ALA A 43 -10.13 7.55 1.06
CA ALA A 43 -11.26 8.33 1.57
C ALA A 43 -12.62 7.63 1.38
N ALA A 44 -12.83 6.99 0.23
CA ALA A 44 -14.03 6.19 -0.02
C ALA A 44 -14.04 4.89 0.81
N THR A 45 -12.88 4.24 0.94
CA THR A 45 -12.74 2.96 1.64
C THR A 45 -12.90 3.08 3.16
N VAL A 46 -12.62 4.25 3.76
CA VAL A 46 -12.97 4.56 5.16
C VAL A 46 -14.44 4.25 5.43
N TYR A 47 -15.34 4.74 4.56
CA TYR A 47 -16.77 4.52 4.71
C TYR A 47 -17.14 3.05 4.54
N VAL A 48 -16.62 2.40 3.48
CA VAL A 48 -16.93 1.00 3.18
C VAL A 48 -16.61 0.07 4.35
N PHE A 49 -15.41 0.17 4.93
CA PHE A 49 -15.03 -0.69 6.06
C PHE A 49 -15.72 -0.30 7.37
N PHE A 50 -15.92 0.99 7.61
CA PHE A 50 -16.65 1.44 8.80
C PHE A 50 -18.07 0.89 8.83
N SER A 51 -18.76 0.87 7.67
CA SER A 51 -20.12 0.34 7.55
C SER A 51 -20.23 -1.17 7.79
N GLN A 52 -19.13 -1.92 7.69
CA GLN A 52 -19.07 -3.36 7.99
C GLN A 52 -18.54 -3.69 9.39
N GLY A 53 -18.32 -2.67 10.24
CA GLY A 53 -17.76 -2.88 11.58
C GLY A 53 -16.32 -3.38 11.54
N LEU A 54 -15.55 -3.01 10.51
CA LEU A 54 -14.11 -3.24 10.37
C LEU A 54 -13.37 -1.94 10.72
N TYR A 55 -13.23 -1.68 12.02
CA TYR A 55 -12.82 -0.37 12.53
C TYR A 55 -11.32 -0.15 12.37
N ALA A 56 -10.49 -1.17 12.55
CA ALA A 56 -9.04 -1.04 12.35
C ALA A 56 -8.71 -0.77 10.88
N SER A 57 -9.36 -1.46 9.94
CA SER A 57 -9.20 -1.18 8.50
C SER A 57 -9.75 0.19 8.09
N SER A 58 -10.82 0.67 8.72
CA SER A 58 -11.30 2.04 8.48
C SER A 58 -10.27 3.09 8.93
N VAL A 59 -9.73 2.95 10.15
CA VAL A 59 -8.66 3.83 10.67
C VAL A 59 -7.39 3.74 9.82
N LEU A 60 -7.03 2.55 9.34
CA LEU A 60 -5.92 2.35 8.41
C LEU A 60 -6.08 3.20 7.14
N ASN A 61 -7.29 3.31 6.59
CA ASN A 61 -7.52 4.14 5.40
C ASN A 61 -7.39 5.65 5.70
N VAL A 62 -7.73 6.09 6.92
CA VAL A 62 -7.40 7.45 7.37
C VAL A 62 -5.87 7.65 7.42
N TYR A 63 -5.14 6.65 7.92
CA TYR A 63 -3.68 6.67 7.91
C TYR A 63 -3.11 6.72 6.48
N TYR A 64 -3.65 5.96 5.53
CA TYR A 64 -3.25 6.01 4.11
C TYR A 64 -3.43 7.38 3.50
N PHE A 65 -4.57 8.03 3.78
CA PHE A 65 -4.83 9.39 3.34
C PHE A 65 -3.76 10.35 3.86
N ALA A 66 -3.42 10.26 5.16
CA ALA A 66 -2.43 11.14 5.79
C ALA A 66 -0.99 10.87 5.30
N ILE A 67 -0.57 9.61 5.21
CA ILE A 67 0.79 9.27 4.81
C ILE A 67 1.06 9.57 3.32
N ALA A 68 0.02 9.62 2.49
CA ALA A 68 0.17 9.95 1.08
C ALA A 68 0.79 11.34 0.82
N PHE A 69 0.56 12.31 1.71
CA PHE A 69 1.24 13.62 1.64
C PHE A 69 2.75 13.48 1.79
N TRP A 70 3.20 12.70 2.77
CA TRP A 70 4.62 12.42 2.99
C TRP A 70 5.22 11.57 1.87
N GLY A 71 4.51 10.52 1.44
CA GLY A 71 4.93 9.65 0.35
C GLY A 71 5.15 10.41 -0.96
N LEU A 72 4.22 11.31 -1.30
CA LEU A 72 4.33 12.17 -2.48
C LEU A 72 5.56 13.08 -2.42
N TYR A 73 5.84 13.68 -1.26
CA TYR A 73 7.04 14.49 -1.05
C TYR A 73 8.32 13.65 -1.19
N GLN A 74 8.37 12.50 -0.51
CA GLN A 74 9.54 11.63 -0.47
C GLN A 74 9.90 11.07 -1.85
N TRP A 75 8.90 10.57 -2.61
CA TRP A 75 9.13 10.02 -3.94
C TRP A 75 9.54 11.07 -4.97
N ARG A 76 9.01 12.30 -4.87
CA ARG A 76 9.50 13.43 -5.70
C ARG A 76 10.97 13.73 -5.44
N LYS A 77 11.37 13.74 -4.17
CA LYS A 77 12.76 13.96 -3.76
C LYS A 77 13.68 12.85 -4.28
N ASP A 78 13.28 11.59 -4.19
CA ASP A 78 14.11 10.47 -4.63
C ASP A 78 14.18 10.35 -6.17
N ALA A 79 13.08 10.64 -6.88
CA ALA A 79 13.09 10.76 -8.34
C ALA A 79 14.04 11.86 -8.84
N ALA A 80 14.08 13.01 -8.15
CA ALA A 80 15.00 14.10 -8.50
C ALA A 80 16.48 13.71 -8.31
N LYS A 81 16.81 12.94 -7.25
CA LYS A 81 18.18 12.44 -7.03
C LYS A 81 18.62 11.49 -8.14
N VAL A 82 17.75 10.57 -8.57
CA VAL A 82 18.05 9.65 -9.66
C VAL A 82 18.28 10.40 -10.97
N ALA A 83 17.45 11.40 -11.27
CA ALA A 83 17.63 12.24 -12.45
C ALA A 83 18.98 12.99 -12.43
N PHE A 84 19.38 13.52 -11.27
CA PHE A 84 20.67 14.19 -11.10
C PHE A 84 21.86 13.23 -11.30
N GLN A 85 21.81 12.04 -10.68
CA GLN A 85 22.85 11.01 -10.84
C GLN A 85 23.00 10.55 -12.29
N LYS A 86 21.87 10.38 -12.99
CA LYS A 86 21.88 9.99 -14.40
C LYS A 86 22.58 11.02 -15.28
N ASN A 87 22.29 12.31 -15.10
CA ASN A 87 22.94 13.37 -15.87
C ASN A 87 24.48 13.43 -15.64
N GLN A 88 24.94 13.00 -14.46
CA GLN A 88 26.37 12.96 -14.14
C GLN A 88 27.06 11.73 -14.77
N GLU A 89 26.40 10.58 -14.76
CA GLU A 89 26.89 9.33 -15.36
C GLU A 89 26.78 9.29 -16.89
N ASP A 90 25.84 10.01 -17.50
CA ASP A 90 25.77 10.15 -18.97
C ASP A 90 27.02 10.87 -19.55
N THR A 91 27.91 11.39 -18.70
CA THR A 91 29.25 11.91 -19.06
C THR A 91 30.35 10.82 -19.04
N GLU A 92 30.15 9.72 -18.31
CA GLU A 92 31.05 8.57 -18.22
C GLU A 92 30.29 7.30 -18.64
N GLN A 93 30.36 6.99 -19.94
CA GLN A 93 29.92 5.74 -20.58
C GLN A 93 29.42 4.64 -19.64
N ASP A 94 28.11 4.33 -19.62
CA ASP A 94 27.72 3.01 -19.13
C ASP A 94 26.45 2.38 -19.73
N LYS A 95 26.55 1.05 -19.83
CA LYS A 95 25.76 0.07 -20.59
C LYS A 95 24.52 -0.45 -19.83
N ALA A 96 24.06 0.28 -18.82
CA ALA A 96 22.84 -0.07 -18.09
C ALA A 96 21.64 0.69 -18.68
N GLY A 97 20.65 -0.03 -19.21
CA GLY A 97 19.41 0.57 -19.70
C GLY A 97 18.73 1.47 -18.65
N PRO A 98 17.87 2.42 -19.05
CA PRO A 98 17.35 3.44 -18.16
C PRO A 98 16.52 2.80 -17.03
N ALA A 99 17.09 2.73 -15.83
CA ALA A 99 16.36 2.29 -14.64
C ALA A 99 15.19 3.27 -14.41
N THR A 100 13.96 2.76 -14.39
CA THR A 100 12.75 3.56 -14.25
C THR A 100 12.24 3.63 -12.81
N VAL A 101 12.78 2.79 -11.91
CA VAL A 101 12.35 2.66 -10.52
C VAL A 101 13.51 2.98 -9.58
N HIS A 102 13.27 3.77 -8.55
CA HIS A 102 14.23 4.07 -7.49
C HIS A 102 14.00 3.16 -6.30
N LEU A 103 15.07 2.60 -5.73
CA LEU A 103 15.03 1.69 -4.59
C LEU A 103 15.88 2.22 -3.44
N THR A 104 15.49 1.90 -2.22
CA THR A 104 16.32 2.13 -1.02
C THR A 104 16.68 0.79 -0.40
N ARG A 105 17.87 0.68 0.20
CA ARG A 105 18.27 -0.51 0.95
C ARG A 105 17.56 -0.53 2.30
N LEU A 106 16.95 -1.66 2.62
CA LEU A 106 16.27 -1.88 3.89
C LEU A 106 17.29 -2.13 5.01
N PRO A 107 17.37 -1.27 6.05
CA PRO A 107 18.26 -1.50 7.18
C PRO A 107 17.76 -2.67 8.03
N VAL A 108 18.66 -3.53 8.53
CA VAL A 108 18.30 -4.63 9.45
C VAL A 108 17.61 -4.11 10.72
N LYS A 109 18.05 -2.95 11.23
CA LYS A 109 17.39 -2.29 12.38
C LYS A 109 15.92 -1.97 12.10
N THR A 110 15.59 -1.55 10.89
CA THR A 110 14.21 -1.28 10.48
C THR A 110 13.37 -2.54 10.43
N VAL A 111 13.95 -3.68 10.01
CA VAL A 111 13.26 -4.98 10.04
C VAL A 111 12.86 -5.34 11.47
N TRP A 112 13.78 -5.26 12.43
CA TRP A 112 13.49 -5.57 13.83
C TRP A 112 12.45 -4.64 14.44
N TRP A 113 12.53 -3.34 14.17
CA TRP A 113 11.50 -2.39 14.59
C TRP A 113 10.14 -2.70 13.97
N SER A 114 10.09 -3.01 12.68
CA SER A 114 8.86 -3.40 12.01
C SER A 114 8.27 -4.69 12.59
N LEU A 115 9.09 -5.70 12.89
CA LEU A 115 8.63 -6.92 13.56
C LEU A 115 8.05 -6.64 14.95
N ALA A 116 8.70 -5.78 15.74
CA ALA A 116 8.19 -5.38 17.04
C ALA A 116 6.83 -4.66 16.93
N VAL A 117 6.68 -3.75 15.95
CA VAL A 117 5.41 -3.09 15.65
C VAL A 117 4.33 -4.08 15.21
N LEU A 118 4.67 -5.06 14.36
CA LEU A 118 3.72 -6.10 13.92
C LEU A 118 3.20 -6.90 15.11
N VAL A 119 4.07 -7.33 16.03
CA VAL A 119 3.64 -8.15 17.18
C VAL A 119 2.91 -7.31 18.23
N ILE A 120 3.56 -6.25 18.73
CA ILE A 120 3.03 -5.44 19.84
C ILE A 120 1.85 -4.60 19.37
N GLY A 121 1.97 -3.99 18.18
CA GLY A 121 0.91 -3.16 17.61
C GLY A 121 -0.34 -3.97 17.34
N THR A 122 -0.22 -5.19 16.78
CA THR A 122 -1.39 -6.06 16.57
C THR A 122 -2.01 -6.44 17.91
N ALA A 123 -1.22 -6.89 18.89
CA ALA A 123 -1.76 -7.27 20.20
C ALA A 123 -2.51 -6.11 20.89
N LEU A 124 -1.94 -4.90 20.87
CA LEU A 124 -2.60 -3.72 21.43
C LEU A 124 -3.87 -3.34 20.66
N LEU A 125 -3.82 -3.40 19.33
CA LEU A 125 -4.96 -3.03 18.50
C LEU A 125 -6.10 -4.04 18.62
N VAL A 126 -5.80 -5.34 18.76
CA VAL A 126 -6.80 -6.39 19.08
C VAL A 126 -7.56 -6.03 20.35
N LEU A 127 -6.87 -5.66 21.42
CA LEU A 127 -7.52 -5.29 22.69
C LEU A 127 -8.46 -4.09 22.52
N VAL A 128 -8.08 -3.11 21.70
CA VAL A 128 -8.94 -1.96 21.39
C VAL A 128 -10.12 -2.38 20.52
N MET A 129 -9.91 -3.23 19.52
CA MET A 129 -10.98 -3.69 18.63
C MET A 129 -12.00 -4.57 19.36
N ASP A 130 -11.54 -5.42 20.29
CA ASP A 130 -12.43 -6.21 21.16
C ASP A 130 -13.29 -5.32 22.06
N MET A 131 -12.76 -4.18 22.53
CA MET A 131 -13.55 -3.18 23.27
C MET A 131 -14.58 -2.44 22.41
N LEU A 132 -14.36 -2.38 21.10
CA LEU A 132 -15.26 -1.74 20.13
C LEU A 132 -16.26 -2.73 19.50
N GLU A 133 -16.29 -3.98 19.97
CA GLU A 133 -17.12 -5.07 19.42
C GLU A 133 -16.92 -5.25 17.89
N ASP A 134 -15.67 -5.09 17.43
CA ASP A 134 -15.31 -5.31 16.03
C ASP A 134 -15.66 -6.75 15.59
N SER A 135 -16.23 -6.87 14.39
CA SER A 135 -16.68 -8.16 13.85
C SER A 135 -15.57 -9.19 13.69
N MET A 136 -14.32 -8.75 13.45
CA MET A 136 -13.18 -9.61 13.16
C MET A 136 -11.90 -9.12 13.83
N SER A 137 -11.98 -8.69 15.09
CA SER A 137 -10.94 -7.97 15.84
C SER A 137 -9.50 -8.41 15.56
N VAL A 138 -9.22 -9.71 15.63
CA VAL A 138 -7.86 -10.24 15.45
C VAL A 138 -7.37 -10.08 14.01
N MET A 139 -8.21 -10.42 13.04
CA MET A 139 -7.84 -10.36 11.63
C MET A 139 -7.78 -8.91 11.14
N ASP A 140 -8.76 -8.08 11.54
CA ASP A 140 -8.81 -6.67 11.15
C ASP A 140 -7.61 -5.90 11.72
N ALA A 141 -7.28 -6.10 13.00
CA ALA A 141 -6.10 -5.51 13.61
C ALA A 141 -4.79 -5.97 12.94
N SER A 142 -4.68 -7.26 12.62
CA SER A 142 -3.50 -7.81 11.94
C SER A 142 -3.31 -7.20 10.55
N VAL A 143 -4.39 -7.13 9.78
CA VAL A 143 -4.42 -6.47 8.46
C VAL A 143 -3.99 -5.01 8.60
N ALA A 144 -4.55 -4.27 9.55
CA ALA A 144 -4.27 -2.87 9.79
C ALA A 144 -2.79 -2.61 10.07
N VAL A 145 -2.19 -3.34 11.01
CA VAL A 145 -0.80 -3.12 11.42
C VAL A 145 0.17 -3.56 10.32
N LEU A 146 -0.09 -4.70 9.66
CA LEU A 146 0.74 -5.20 8.56
C LEU A 146 0.78 -4.22 7.39
N SER A 147 -0.40 -3.74 7.00
CA SER A 147 -0.62 -2.74 5.97
C SER A 147 0.04 -1.39 6.28
N ALA A 148 -0.03 -0.94 7.54
CA ALA A 148 0.63 0.29 7.95
C ALA A 148 2.15 0.20 7.81
N VAL A 149 2.75 -0.93 8.20
CA VAL A 149 4.18 -1.20 8.02
C VAL A 149 4.54 -1.29 6.54
N ALA A 150 3.74 -1.99 5.73
CA ALA A 150 3.92 -2.10 4.28
C ALA A 150 3.94 -0.71 3.62
N THR A 151 3.00 0.16 3.97
CA THR A 151 2.89 1.52 3.43
C THR A 151 4.07 2.40 3.83
N TRP A 152 4.54 2.29 5.08
CA TRP A 152 5.75 2.99 5.49
C TRP A 152 6.97 2.55 4.66
N TRP A 153 7.09 1.25 4.40
CA TRP A 153 8.16 0.68 3.56
C TRP A 153 8.03 1.11 2.09
N LEU A 154 6.79 1.20 1.58
CA LEU A 154 6.47 1.71 0.24
C LEU A 154 6.95 3.16 0.08
N GLY A 155 6.64 4.03 1.06
CA GLY A 155 7.07 5.43 1.02
C GLY A 155 8.59 5.61 1.05
N ARG A 156 9.34 4.64 1.60
CA ARG A 156 10.81 4.56 1.54
C ARG A 156 11.36 3.84 0.31
N SER A 157 10.49 3.34 -0.56
CA SER A 157 10.84 2.57 -1.75
C SER A 157 11.70 1.33 -1.44
N TYR A 158 11.40 0.62 -0.34
CA TYR A 158 12.03 -0.66 -0.03
C TYR A 158 11.42 -1.78 -0.88
N LEU A 159 12.26 -2.61 -1.52
CA LEU A 159 11.76 -3.69 -2.39
C LEU A 159 10.90 -4.73 -1.65
N GLN A 160 11.22 -5.01 -0.39
CA GLN A 160 10.56 -6.04 0.42
C GLN A 160 9.11 -5.70 0.80
N GLN A 161 8.70 -4.44 0.60
CA GLN A 161 7.34 -3.97 0.89
C GLN A 161 6.27 -4.79 0.17
N TRP A 162 6.55 -5.24 -1.05
CA TRP A 162 5.66 -6.09 -1.83
C TRP A 162 5.32 -7.42 -1.16
N LEU A 163 6.24 -7.99 -0.36
CA LEU A 163 5.97 -9.22 0.38
C LEU A 163 4.97 -8.99 1.52
N LEU A 164 5.02 -7.81 2.15
CA LEU A 164 4.04 -7.42 3.17
C LEU A 164 2.66 -7.20 2.53
N TRP A 165 2.62 -6.58 1.34
CA TRP A 165 1.36 -6.41 0.60
C TRP A 165 0.74 -7.73 0.19
N VAL A 166 1.50 -8.70 -0.33
CA VAL A 166 0.95 -10.03 -0.65
C VAL A 166 0.25 -10.65 0.57
N ALA A 167 0.86 -10.56 1.75
CA ALA A 167 0.25 -11.09 2.97
C ALA A 167 -0.97 -10.26 3.43
N ALA A 168 -0.88 -8.93 3.43
CA ALA A 168 -1.97 -8.05 3.83
C ALA A 168 -3.18 -8.16 2.89
N ASP A 169 -2.95 -8.19 1.57
CA ASP A 169 -3.98 -8.25 0.55
C ASP A 169 -4.72 -9.59 0.59
N LEU A 170 -4.01 -10.69 0.81
CA LEU A 170 -4.65 -12.01 0.98
C LEU A 170 -5.53 -12.07 2.22
N LEU A 171 -5.07 -11.54 3.36
CA LEU A 171 -5.88 -11.48 4.58
C LEU A 171 -7.11 -10.59 4.36
N THR A 172 -6.94 -9.44 3.71
CA THR A 172 -8.04 -8.52 3.43
C THR A 172 -9.03 -9.10 2.42
N LEU A 173 -8.57 -9.86 1.43
CA LEU A 173 -9.42 -10.61 0.50
C LEU A 173 -10.33 -11.58 1.25
N VAL A 174 -9.76 -12.40 2.15
CA VAL A 174 -10.53 -13.34 2.96
C VAL A 174 -11.55 -12.60 3.82
N MET A 175 -11.14 -11.49 4.44
CA MET A 175 -12.01 -10.63 5.24
C MET A 175 -13.20 -10.11 4.43
N CYS A 176 -12.95 -9.54 3.25
CA CYS A 176 -13.98 -9.02 2.36
C CYS A 176 -14.95 -10.11 1.88
N MET A 177 -14.46 -11.32 1.61
CA MET A 177 -15.31 -12.46 1.23
C MET A 177 -16.25 -12.87 2.36
N VAL A 178 -15.78 -12.89 3.61
CA VAL A 178 -16.60 -13.22 4.78
C VAL A 178 -17.65 -12.14 5.05
N GLN A 179 -17.29 -10.87 4.84
CA GLN A 179 -18.19 -9.70 5.02
C GLN A 179 -19.13 -9.45 3.82
N GLY A 180 -19.04 -10.25 2.76
CA GLY A 180 -19.88 -10.08 1.56
C GLY A 180 -19.52 -8.86 0.69
N LEU A 181 -18.36 -8.22 0.92
CA LEU A 181 -17.83 -7.10 0.14
C LEU A 181 -17.18 -7.60 -1.17
N TYR A 182 -17.98 -8.11 -2.11
CA TYR A 182 -17.45 -8.75 -3.33
C TYR A 182 -16.59 -7.82 -4.22
N PRO A 183 -16.98 -6.56 -4.50
CA PRO A 183 -16.12 -5.64 -5.25
C PRO A 183 -14.75 -5.45 -4.60
N MET A 184 -14.71 -5.31 -3.27
CA MET A 184 -13.46 -5.19 -2.52
C MET A 184 -12.65 -6.49 -2.56
N ALA A 185 -13.28 -7.66 -2.39
CA ALA A 185 -12.59 -8.94 -2.50
C ALA A 185 -11.89 -9.11 -3.87
N VAL A 186 -12.55 -8.71 -4.97
CA VAL A 186 -11.92 -8.69 -6.30
C VAL A 186 -10.78 -7.68 -6.37
N LEU A 187 -10.93 -6.48 -5.80
CA LEU A 187 -9.85 -5.49 -5.72
C LEU A 187 -8.61 -6.05 -5.01
N TYR A 188 -8.78 -6.67 -3.84
CA TYR A 188 -7.67 -7.23 -3.08
C TYR A 188 -7.05 -8.47 -3.75
N ALA A 189 -7.81 -9.22 -4.54
CA ALA A 189 -7.26 -10.26 -5.41
C ALA A 189 -6.34 -9.66 -6.49
N VAL A 190 -6.78 -8.54 -7.10
CA VAL A 190 -5.95 -7.77 -8.04
C VAL A 190 -4.71 -7.20 -7.36
N TYR A 191 -4.83 -6.64 -6.15
CA TYR A 191 -3.70 -6.12 -5.39
C TYR A 191 -2.68 -7.22 -5.08
N THR A 192 -3.14 -8.39 -4.61
CA THR A 192 -2.26 -9.54 -4.36
C THR A 192 -1.46 -9.92 -5.62
N ALA A 193 -2.13 -10.06 -6.77
CA ALA A 193 -1.47 -10.41 -8.03
C ALA A 193 -0.48 -9.32 -8.49
N MET A 194 -0.89 -8.05 -8.35
CA MET A 194 -0.07 -6.90 -8.68
C MET A 194 1.10 -6.72 -7.73
N ALA A 195 1.00 -7.14 -6.47
CA ALA A 195 2.07 -7.09 -5.50
C ALA A 195 3.18 -8.09 -5.84
N VAL A 196 2.80 -9.31 -6.24
CA VAL A 196 3.74 -10.30 -6.77
C VAL A 196 4.42 -9.76 -8.03
N TYR A 197 3.66 -9.23 -8.98
CA TYR A 197 4.21 -8.65 -10.20
C TYR A 197 5.13 -7.45 -9.91
N GLY A 198 4.70 -6.57 -9.01
CA GLY A 198 5.42 -5.37 -8.56
C GLY A 198 6.79 -5.71 -7.97
N TYR A 199 6.87 -6.78 -7.17
CA TYR A 199 8.14 -7.28 -6.63
C TYR A 199 9.14 -7.60 -7.75
N PHE A 200 8.73 -8.40 -8.74
CA PHE A 200 9.61 -8.76 -9.85
C PHE A 200 9.93 -7.57 -10.75
N TYR A 201 8.95 -6.70 -11.01
CA TYR A 201 9.14 -5.50 -11.82
C TYR A 201 10.15 -4.54 -11.19
N TRP A 202 10.02 -4.26 -9.88
CA TRP A 202 10.93 -3.39 -9.14
C TRP A 202 12.32 -4.00 -9.00
N ARG A 203 12.42 -5.32 -8.80
CA ARG A 203 13.71 -6.01 -8.73
C ARG A 203 14.47 -5.96 -10.06
N ARG A 204 13.75 -6.05 -11.19
CA ARG A 204 14.36 -6.04 -12.53
C ARG A 204 14.72 -4.63 -13.02
N ASN A 205 13.88 -3.64 -12.72
CA ASN A 205 13.98 -2.28 -13.29
C ASN A 205 14.41 -1.22 -12.26
N GLY A 206 14.78 -1.63 -11.05
CA GLY A 206 15.10 -0.76 -9.93
C GLY A 206 16.58 -0.44 -9.81
N ARG A 207 16.88 0.81 -9.43
CA ARG A 207 18.23 1.29 -9.10
C ARG A 207 18.27 1.76 -7.65
N TYR A 208 19.26 1.29 -6.90
CA TYR A 208 19.45 1.72 -5.52
C TYR A 208 19.96 3.15 -5.45
N VAL A 209 19.18 4.03 -4.83
CA VAL A 209 19.62 5.36 -4.46
C VAL A 209 20.38 5.21 -3.16
N ASN A 210 21.66 5.60 -3.15
CA ASN A 210 22.38 5.76 -1.89
C ASN A 210 21.70 6.88 -1.11
N SER A 211 20.77 6.51 -0.23
CA SER A 211 20.30 7.42 0.81
C SER A 211 21.52 7.69 1.68
N GLY A 212 22.06 8.91 1.64
CA GLY A 212 23.17 9.36 2.47
C GLY A 212 22.84 9.42 3.97
N ILE A 213 22.05 8.48 4.47
CA ILE A 213 21.81 8.27 5.89
C ILE A 213 22.91 7.31 6.34
N LYS A 214 24.00 7.90 6.83
CA LYS A 214 24.93 7.25 7.75
C LYS A 214 24.22 6.91 9.06
#